data_AF-A0A0L8I847-F1
#
_entry.id   AF-A0A0L8I847-F1
#
_cell.length_a   1.000
_cell.length_b   1.000
_cell.length_c   1.000
_cell.angle_alpha   90.00
_cell.angle_beta   90.00
_cell.angle_gamma   90.00
#
_symmetry.space_group_name_H-M   'P 1'
#
loop_
_entity.id
_entity.type
_entity.pdbx_description
1 polymer ?
#
loop_
_entity_poly.entity_id
_entity_poly.type
_entity_poly.pdbx_seq_one_letter_code
_entity_poly.pdbx_strand_id
1 'polypeptide(L)'
;MLRLNSLYQDEMLKGTDSFMALNRPQVMTNVVTIIKENIPELVSLDISCNKLMTLEYLSPLVSYTPHLKNLNLGKNTLKSIEELEKIKDWKLDELILEGNEFCNRFKDHSVYVRTVRKKFPKVLKLDCQDLPPPIVFDLESDIDLPPSKDNYFMNSDVQNLLVKFLKQYYLIYDSDNRQPLIDAYHDQAIFSFACNFNRALGKQPSLTEYSSESRNLLKLNAGRRDKHLKVGRVNVVSQLRLLPGTQHDLNSFHIDVQHLSRTLLIFSVFGIFKESK
;
A
#
# COMPACT_ATOMS: atom_id res chain seq x y z
N MET A 1 -20.79 -18.18 -2.18
CA MET A 1 -21.31 -18.17 -0.80
C MET A 1 -20.71 -19.34 -0.07
N LEU A 2 -20.02 -19.11 1.05
CA LEU A 2 -19.45 -20.14 1.91
C LEU A 2 -20.38 -20.35 3.12
N ARG A 3 -20.77 -21.59 3.38
CA ARG A 3 -21.64 -21.96 4.51
C ARG A 3 -20.87 -22.80 5.50
N LEU A 4 -20.76 -22.29 6.72
CA LEU A 4 -20.13 -22.93 7.87
C LEU A 4 -21.09 -22.92 9.08
N ASN A 5 -22.39 -22.84 8.84
CA ASN A 5 -23.40 -22.84 9.88
C ASN A 5 -23.39 -24.17 10.65
N SER A 6 -23.47 -24.11 11.97
CA SER A 6 -23.43 -25.31 12.83
C SER A 6 -22.30 -26.29 12.47
N LEU A 7 -21.07 -25.82 12.22
CA LEU A 7 -19.99 -26.66 11.66
C LEU A 7 -19.72 -27.93 12.49
N TYR A 8 -19.88 -27.84 13.81
CA TYR A 8 -19.74 -28.97 14.74
C TYR A 8 -20.79 -30.08 14.54
N GLN A 9 -21.85 -29.82 13.78
CA GLN A 9 -22.92 -30.77 13.46
C GLN A 9 -22.69 -31.50 12.14
N ASP A 10 -21.69 -31.10 11.35
CA ASP A 10 -21.39 -31.69 10.04
C ASP A 10 -21.03 -33.18 10.16
N GLU A 11 -21.70 -34.03 9.38
CA GLU A 11 -21.55 -35.49 9.45
C GLU A 11 -20.19 -35.98 8.95
N MET A 12 -19.62 -35.33 7.93
CA MET A 12 -18.31 -35.67 7.39
C MET A 12 -17.21 -35.36 8.41
N LEU A 13 -17.39 -34.29 9.18
CA LEU A 13 -16.43 -33.86 10.20
C LEU A 13 -16.58 -34.68 11.49
N LYS A 14 -17.80 -35.07 11.86
CA LYS A 14 -18.07 -35.98 12.99
C LYS A 14 -17.47 -37.37 12.81
N GLY A 15 -17.31 -37.84 11.58
CA GLY A 15 -16.66 -39.13 11.28
C GLY A 15 -15.15 -39.14 11.51
N THR A 16 -14.54 -37.98 11.79
CA THR A 16 -13.14 -37.85 12.18
C THR A 16 -13.04 -37.71 13.70
N ASP A 17 -11.98 -38.22 14.33
CA ASP A 17 -11.73 -38.06 15.79
C ASP A 17 -11.56 -36.59 16.25
N SER A 18 -11.72 -35.62 15.34
CA SER A 18 -11.50 -34.20 15.56
C SER A 18 -12.82 -33.42 15.65
N PHE A 19 -13.23 -33.06 16.87
CA PHE A 19 -14.37 -32.16 17.09
C PHE A 19 -14.07 -30.73 16.61
N MET A 20 -14.55 -30.38 15.42
CA MET A 20 -14.38 -29.07 14.80
C MET A 20 -15.48 -28.09 15.19
N ALA A 21 -15.22 -27.33 16.27
CA ALA A 21 -16.11 -26.27 16.71
C ALA A 21 -15.52 -24.88 16.45
N LEU A 22 -16.24 -24.06 15.68
CA LEU A 22 -15.80 -22.71 15.29
C LEU A 22 -15.63 -21.73 16.47
N ASN A 23 -16.26 -21.99 17.62
CA ASN A 23 -16.03 -21.19 18.82
C ASN A 23 -14.68 -21.43 19.49
N ARG A 24 -13.91 -22.45 19.05
CA ARG A 24 -12.54 -22.67 19.52
C ARG A 24 -11.59 -21.76 18.73
N PRO A 25 -10.72 -21.00 19.42
CA PRO A 25 -9.79 -20.07 18.77
C PRO A 25 -8.96 -20.71 17.65
N GLN A 26 -8.37 -21.87 17.91
CA GLN A 26 -7.52 -22.58 16.95
C GLN A 26 -8.28 -22.98 15.67
N VAL A 27 -9.54 -23.40 15.81
CA VAL A 27 -10.37 -23.80 14.67
C VAL A 27 -10.73 -22.57 13.83
N MET A 28 -11.16 -21.48 14.47
CA MET A 28 -11.45 -20.23 13.76
C MET A 28 -10.22 -19.69 13.03
N THR A 29 -9.06 -19.63 13.69
CA THR A 29 -7.82 -19.17 13.07
C THR A 29 -7.45 -20.01 11.84
N ASN A 30 -7.57 -21.34 11.92
CA ASN A 30 -7.31 -22.21 10.77
C ASN A 30 -8.29 -21.96 9.63
N VAL A 31 -9.58 -21.78 9.94
CA VAL A 31 -10.61 -21.45 8.93
C VAL A 31 -10.31 -20.11 8.26
N VAL A 32 -9.91 -19.09 9.03
CA VAL A 32 -9.50 -17.78 8.48
C VAL A 32 -8.30 -17.94 7.53
N THR A 33 -7.29 -18.73 7.90
CA THR A 33 -6.15 -19.04 7.05
C THR A 33 -6.56 -19.76 5.76
N ILE A 34 -7.45 -20.76 5.86
CA ILE A 34 -7.95 -21.49 4.69
C ILE A 34 -8.70 -20.57 3.74
N ILE A 35 -9.57 -19.69 4.25
CA ILE A 35 -10.30 -18.73 3.41
C ILE A 35 -9.32 -17.77 2.72
N LYS A 36 -8.34 -17.24 3.45
CA LYS A 36 -7.30 -16.37 2.88
C LYS A 36 -6.55 -17.03 1.72
N GLU A 37 -6.16 -18.30 1.89
CA GLU A 37 -5.33 -19.01 0.90
C GLU A 37 -6.13 -19.49 -0.32
N ASN A 38 -7.41 -19.79 -0.14
CA ASN A 38 -8.20 -20.47 -1.18
C ASN A 38 -9.30 -19.60 -1.81
N ILE A 39 -9.89 -18.66 -1.06
CA ILE A 39 -11.10 -17.93 -1.49
C ILE A 39 -11.08 -16.46 -1.00
N PRO A 40 -10.09 -15.63 -1.41
CA PRO A 40 -10.06 -14.22 -1.04
C PRO A 40 -11.23 -13.40 -1.63
N GLU A 41 -11.78 -13.85 -2.78
CA GLU A 41 -12.92 -13.24 -3.49
C GLU A 41 -14.29 -13.56 -2.84
N LEU A 42 -14.32 -13.91 -1.56
CA LEU A 42 -15.54 -14.34 -0.87
C LEU A 42 -16.56 -13.19 -0.73
N VAL A 43 -17.72 -13.34 -1.37
CA VAL A 43 -18.80 -12.33 -1.34
C VAL A 43 -19.82 -12.58 -0.21
N SER A 44 -20.02 -13.83 0.22
CA SER A 44 -21.02 -14.16 1.23
C SER A 44 -20.57 -15.29 2.15
N LEU A 45 -20.71 -15.07 3.45
CA LEU A 45 -20.27 -15.98 4.51
C LEU A 45 -21.41 -16.23 5.52
N ASP A 46 -21.68 -17.50 5.79
CA ASP A 46 -22.58 -17.92 6.86
C ASP A 46 -21.81 -18.67 7.95
N ILE A 47 -21.76 -18.09 9.15
CA ILE A 47 -21.18 -18.69 10.36
C ILE A 47 -22.20 -18.71 11.51
N SER A 48 -23.48 -18.79 11.18
CA SER A 48 -24.57 -18.87 12.15
C SER A 48 -24.54 -20.16 12.97
N CYS A 49 -25.22 -20.17 14.12
CA CYS A 49 -25.37 -21.35 14.99
C CYS A 49 -24.06 -21.97 15.49
N ASN A 50 -22.97 -21.20 15.61
CA ASN A 50 -21.66 -21.73 16.01
C ASN A 50 -21.27 -21.42 17.47
N LYS A 51 -22.18 -20.85 18.26
CA LYS A 51 -21.95 -20.48 19.67
C LYS A 51 -20.74 -19.56 19.85
N LEU A 52 -20.54 -18.65 18.90
CA LEU A 52 -19.47 -17.65 18.97
C LEU A 52 -19.76 -16.64 20.09
N MET A 53 -18.80 -16.48 21.01
CA MET A 53 -18.88 -15.50 22.11
C MET A 53 -18.06 -14.23 21.83
N THR A 54 -17.09 -14.30 20.91
CA THR A 54 -16.20 -13.20 20.51
C THR A 54 -15.94 -13.26 19.00
N LEU A 55 -15.77 -12.09 18.38
CA LEU A 55 -15.38 -11.97 16.96
C LEU A 55 -13.88 -11.70 16.77
N GLU A 56 -13.10 -11.75 17.84
CA GLU A 56 -11.65 -11.44 17.81
C GLU A 56 -10.89 -12.31 16.82
N TYR A 57 -11.13 -13.62 16.84
CA TYR A 57 -10.46 -14.57 15.94
C TYR A 57 -10.97 -14.49 14.49
N LEU A 58 -12.11 -13.83 14.25
CA LEU A 58 -12.65 -13.57 12.91
C LEU A 58 -12.09 -12.28 12.31
N SER A 59 -11.69 -11.31 13.15
CA SER A 59 -11.26 -9.97 12.73
C SER A 59 -10.18 -9.93 11.65
N PRO A 60 -9.17 -10.83 11.59
CA PRO A 60 -8.17 -10.77 10.52
C PRO A 60 -8.77 -10.99 9.13
N LEU A 61 -9.89 -11.73 9.06
CA LEU A 61 -10.59 -12.02 7.81
C LEU A 61 -11.08 -10.74 7.11
N VAL A 62 -11.31 -9.66 7.86
CA VAL A 62 -11.73 -8.36 7.30
C VAL A 62 -10.73 -7.85 6.27
N SER A 63 -9.43 -8.02 6.54
CA SER A 63 -8.36 -7.64 5.62
C SER A 63 -8.17 -8.61 4.45
N TYR A 64 -8.63 -9.86 4.60
CA TYR A 64 -8.44 -10.92 3.61
C TYR A 64 -9.60 -11.02 2.62
N THR A 65 -10.82 -10.64 3.03
CA THR A 65 -12.03 -10.66 2.20
C THR A 65 -12.67 -9.27 2.12
N PRO A 66 -12.02 -8.28 1.49
CA PRO A 66 -12.54 -6.91 1.39
C PRO A 66 -13.84 -6.82 0.55
N HIS A 67 -14.09 -7.82 -0.29
CA HIS A 67 -15.26 -7.93 -1.16
C HIS A 67 -16.49 -8.58 -0.50
N LEU A 68 -16.40 -8.95 0.79
CA LEU A 68 -17.51 -9.56 1.51
C LEU A 68 -18.69 -8.59 1.64
N LYS A 69 -19.86 -9.02 1.17
CA LYS A 69 -21.11 -8.25 1.17
C LYS A 69 -22.16 -8.77 2.13
N ASN A 70 -22.25 -10.09 2.28
CA ASN A 70 -23.32 -10.72 3.06
C ASN A 70 -22.72 -11.55 4.19
N LEU A 71 -23.10 -11.24 5.43
CA LEU A 71 -22.60 -11.93 6.62
C LEU A 71 -23.76 -12.42 7.50
N ASN A 72 -23.78 -13.72 7.80
CA ASN A 72 -24.72 -14.30 8.75
C ASN A 72 -24.00 -14.70 10.06
N LEU A 73 -24.29 -13.97 11.12
CA LEU A 73 -23.85 -14.20 12.51
C LEU A 73 -25.01 -14.67 13.40
N GLY A 74 -26.16 -15.02 12.83
CA GLY A 74 -27.36 -15.37 13.58
C GLY A 74 -27.16 -16.55 14.53
N LYS A 75 -27.96 -16.60 15.59
CA LYS A 75 -28.00 -17.69 16.58
C LYS A 75 -26.63 -18.06 17.17
N ASN A 76 -25.75 -17.06 17.34
CA ASN A 76 -24.53 -17.17 18.12
C ASN A 76 -24.77 -16.68 19.57
N THR A 77 -23.72 -16.62 20.38
CA THR A 77 -23.81 -16.28 21.82
C THR A 77 -23.09 -14.97 22.14
N LEU A 78 -23.11 -14.02 21.19
CA LEU A 78 -22.51 -12.71 21.38
C LEU A 78 -23.30 -11.92 22.43
N LYS A 79 -22.62 -11.52 23.50
CA LYS A 79 -23.24 -10.82 24.64
C LYS A 79 -23.28 -9.30 24.49
N SER A 80 -22.36 -8.75 23.69
CA SER A 80 -22.21 -7.31 23.51
C SER A 80 -22.23 -6.97 22.03
N ILE A 81 -22.93 -5.89 21.67
CA ILE A 81 -22.89 -5.34 20.32
C ILE A 81 -21.53 -4.74 19.96
N GLU A 82 -20.69 -4.44 20.97
CA GLU A 82 -19.33 -3.96 20.75
C GLU A 82 -18.41 -5.01 20.10
N GLU A 83 -18.79 -6.29 20.12
CA GLU A 83 -18.09 -7.32 19.35
C GLU A 83 -18.05 -7.01 17.85
N LEU A 84 -19.07 -6.32 17.33
CA LEU A 84 -19.13 -5.90 15.93
C LEU A 84 -18.06 -4.85 15.57
N GLU A 85 -17.50 -4.14 16.55
CA GLU A 85 -16.43 -3.17 16.31
C GLU A 85 -15.19 -3.84 15.70
N LYS A 86 -14.94 -5.10 16.05
CA LYS A 86 -13.81 -5.92 15.58
C LYS A 86 -13.89 -6.25 14.09
N ILE A 87 -15.08 -6.10 13.48
CA ILE A 87 -15.34 -6.43 12.08
C ILE A 87 -15.99 -5.27 11.31
N LYS A 88 -15.97 -4.05 11.87
CA LYS A 88 -16.67 -2.88 11.32
C LYS A 88 -16.18 -2.43 9.94
N ASP A 89 -14.94 -2.76 9.59
CA ASP A 89 -14.32 -2.27 8.35
C ASP A 89 -14.85 -3.00 7.10
N TRP A 90 -15.66 -4.06 7.27
CA TRP A 90 -16.42 -4.66 6.17
C TRP A 90 -17.53 -3.72 5.67
N LYS A 91 -17.58 -3.52 4.35
CA LYS A 91 -18.62 -2.77 3.64
C LYS A 91 -19.81 -3.68 3.27
N LEU A 92 -20.52 -4.18 4.29
CA LEU A 92 -21.63 -5.13 4.16
C LEU A 92 -22.91 -4.50 3.59
N ASP A 93 -23.62 -5.27 2.76
CA ASP A 93 -24.93 -4.96 2.21
C ASP A 93 -26.05 -5.68 3.00
N GLU A 94 -25.82 -6.95 3.40
CA GLU A 94 -26.73 -7.77 4.21
C GLU A 94 -26.04 -8.31 5.47
N LEU A 95 -26.69 -8.17 6.62
CA LEU A 95 -26.21 -8.66 7.91
C LEU A 95 -27.33 -9.35 8.69
N ILE A 96 -27.05 -10.55 9.21
CA ILE A 96 -27.99 -11.28 10.08
C ILE A 96 -27.35 -11.45 11.45
N LEU A 97 -28.02 -10.94 12.50
CA LEU A 97 -27.60 -10.96 13.89
C LEU A 97 -28.66 -11.62 14.81
N GLU A 98 -29.87 -11.86 14.29
CA GLU A 98 -30.98 -12.44 15.05
C GLU A 98 -30.56 -13.67 15.86
N GLY A 99 -31.00 -13.74 17.12
CA GLY A 99 -30.72 -14.87 18.01
C GLY A 99 -29.41 -14.76 18.81
N ASN A 100 -28.70 -13.64 18.74
CA ASN A 100 -27.61 -13.33 19.67
C ASN A 100 -28.13 -12.76 21.00
N GLU A 101 -27.38 -12.96 22.10
CA GLU A 101 -27.81 -12.54 23.45
C GLU A 101 -27.96 -11.02 23.57
N PHE A 102 -27.13 -10.24 22.88
CA PHE A 102 -27.25 -8.77 22.88
C PHE A 102 -28.57 -8.27 22.26
N CYS A 103 -29.20 -9.02 21.35
CA CYS A 103 -30.46 -8.61 20.72
C CYS A 103 -31.56 -8.39 21.76
N ASN A 104 -31.57 -9.20 22.82
CA ASN A 104 -32.55 -9.12 23.92
C ASN A 104 -32.43 -7.83 24.75
N ARG A 105 -31.33 -7.08 24.62
CA ARG A 105 -31.11 -5.83 25.36
C ARG A 105 -31.78 -4.63 24.70
N PHE A 106 -32.20 -4.76 23.43
CA PHE A 106 -32.88 -3.71 22.70
C PHE A 106 -34.39 -3.81 22.91
N LYS A 107 -34.99 -2.79 23.53
CA LYS A 107 -36.45 -2.68 23.70
C LYS A 107 -37.17 -2.13 22.48
N ASP A 108 -36.45 -1.36 21.66
CA ASP A 108 -36.96 -0.72 20.45
C ASP A 108 -36.09 -1.14 19.26
N HIS A 109 -36.77 -1.65 18.22
CA HIS A 109 -36.15 -2.03 16.96
C HIS A 109 -35.44 -0.85 16.27
N SER A 110 -35.97 0.38 16.42
CA SER A 110 -35.36 1.58 15.84
C SER A 110 -33.97 1.86 16.43
N VAL A 111 -33.81 1.66 17.75
CA VAL A 111 -32.54 1.82 18.47
C VAL A 111 -31.55 0.75 18.06
N TYR A 112 -32.03 -0.48 17.87
CA TYR A 112 -31.22 -1.59 17.37
C TYR A 112 -30.67 -1.30 15.96
N VAL A 113 -31.54 -0.95 15.01
CA VAL A 113 -31.15 -0.58 13.64
C VAL A 113 -30.15 0.57 13.62
N ARG A 114 -30.39 1.63 14.40
CA ARG A 114 -29.48 2.78 14.50
C ARG A 114 -28.11 2.39 15.05
N THR A 115 -28.06 1.51 16.04
CA THR A 115 -26.80 1.06 16.65
C THR A 115 -25.99 0.20 15.69
N VAL A 116 -26.65 -0.70 14.95
CA VAL A 116 -26.01 -1.50 13.89
C VAL A 116 -25.50 -0.60 12.77
N ARG A 117 -26.32 0.34 12.28
CA ARG A 117 -25.92 1.29 11.22
C ARG A 117 -24.81 2.25 11.59
N LYS A 118 -24.65 2.56 12.88
CA LYS A 118 -23.48 3.33 13.35
C LYS A 118 -22.16 2.57 13.09
N LYS A 119 -22.19 1.25 13.12
CA LYS A 119 -21.03 0.38 12.85
C LYS A 119 -20.94 -0.03 11.37
N PHE A 120 -22.07 -0.27 10.72
CA PHE A 120 -22.17 -0.64 9.31
C PHE A 120 -23.13 0.29 8.55
N PRO A 121 -22.66 1.48 8.12
CA PRO A 121 -23.52 2.49 7.49
C PRO A 121 -24.15 2.06 6.16
N LYS A 122 -23.53 1.12 5.44
CA LYS A 122 -23.96 0.67 4.11
C LYS A 122 -24.98 -0.48 4.11
N VAL A 123 -25.34 -1.02 5.28
CA VAL A 123 -26.27 -2.16 5.37
C VAL A 123 -27.67 -1.75 4.92
N LEU A 124 -28.15 -2.47 3.89
CA LEU A 124 -29.47 -2.32 3.29
C LEU A 124 -30.47 -3.32 3.85
N LYS A 125 -30.00 -4.51 4.28
CA LYS A 125 -30.85 -5.57 4.80
C LYS A 125 -30.31 -6.11 6.12
N LEU A 126 -31.11 -6.05 7.17
CA LEU A 126 -30.77 -6.50 8.52
C LEU A 126 -31.81 -7.51 9.01
N ASP A 127 -31.38 -8.69 9.45
CA ASP A 127 -32.27 -9.73 9.98
C ASP A 127 -33.44 -10.06 9.02
N CYS A 128 -33.10 -10.19 7.74
CA CYS A 128 -34.05 -10.41 6.64
C CYS A 128 -35.02 -9.26 6.35
N GLN A 129 -34.89 -8.10 7.00
CA GLN A 129 -35.74 -6.92 6.77
C GLN A 129 -34.99 -5.85 5.97
N ASP A 130 -35.65 -5.30 4.96
CA ASP A 130 -35.13 -4.16 4.20
C ASP A 130 -35.19 -2.89 5.04
N LEU A 131 -34.06 -2.21 5.15
CA LEU A 131 -33.93 -0.98 5.91
C LEU A 131 -34.07 0.23 4.97
N PRO A 132 -34.63 1.36 5.43
CA PRO A 132 -34.74 2.57 4.62
C PRO A 132 -33.35 3.04 4.17
N PRO A 133 -33.18 3.66 3.00
CA PRO A 133 -31.86 4.06 2.49
C PRO A 133 -31.04 4.79 3.56
N PRO A 134 -29.76 4.43 3.79
CA PRO A 134 -28.94 5.12 4.76
C PRO A 134 -28.79 6.58 4.35
N ILE A 135 -28.91 7.50 5.32
CA ILE A 135 -28.65 8.92 5.11
C ILE A 135 -27.12 9.08 5.05
N VAL A 136 -26.54 8.88 3.87
CA VAL A 136 -25.11 9.07 3.62
C VAL A 136 -24.95 10.41 2.93
N PHE A 137 -24.25 11.34 3.58
CA PHE A 137 -23.66 12.47 2.87
C PHE A 137 -22.48 11.89 2.10
N ASP A 138 -22.62 11.79 0.79
CA ASP A 138 -21.58 11.31 -0.10
C ASP A 138 -20.48 12.37 -0.18
N LEU A 139 -19.63 12.39 0.85
CA LEU A 139 -18.33 13.00 0.77
C LEU A 139 -17.51 12.01 -0.05
N GLU A 140 -17.43 12.24 -1.37
CA GLU A 140 -16.57 11.52 -2.31
C GLU A 140 -15.20 11.32 -1.67
N SER A 141 -14.97 10.13 -1.10
CA SER A 141 -13.80 9.82 -0.27
C SER A 141 -12.86 8.84 -0.97
N ASP A 142 -13.31 8.26 -2.08
CA ASP A 142 -12.49 7.46 -2.97
C ASP A 142 -12.06 8.38 -4.14
N ILE A 143 -11.01 9.17 -3.90
CA ILE A 143 -10.34 9.92 -4.97
C ILE A 143 -9.44 8.91 -5.70
N ASP A 144 -9.85 8.47 -6.88
CA ASP A 144 -8.99 7.71 -7.75
C ASP A 144 -7.76 8.55 -8.10
N LEU A 145 -6.58 8.06 -7.72
CA LEU A 145 -5.33 8.69 -8.14
C LEU A 145 -5.20 8.57 -9.67
N PRO A 146 -4.71 9.61 -10.36
CA PRO A 146 -4.40 9.52 -11.78
C PRO A 146 -3.47 8.33 -12.06
N PRO A 147 -3.65 7.62 -13.19
CA PRO A 147 -2.80 6.49 -13.53
C PRO A 147 -1.35 6.96 -13.73
N SER A 148 -0.41 6.23 -13.13
CA SER A 148 1.02 6.42 -13.35
C SER A 148 1.38 6.19 -14.81
N LYS A 149 2.27 7.02 -15.35
CA LYS A 149 2.84 6.89 -16.71
C LYS A 149 4.34 6.72 -16.62
N ASP A 150 4.93 6.05 -17.60
CA ASP A 150 6.36 5.71 -17.58
C ASP A 150 7.28 6.87 -17.95
N ASN A 151 7.05 7.52 -19.09
CA ASN A 151 7.93 8.55 -19.65
C ASN A 151 7.12 9.72 -20.20
N TYR A 152 7.68 10.92 -20.10
CA TYR A 152 7.09 12.12 -20.69
C TYR A 152 8.15 13.03 -21.32
N PHE A 153 8.16 13.11 -22.66
CA PHE A 153 9.15 13.88 -23.45
C PHE A 153 8.61 15.16 -24.10
N MET A 154 7.34 15.49 -23.93
CA MET A 154 6.60 16.56 -24.65
C MET A 154 6.48 16.36 -26.17
N ASN A 155 7.59 16.08 -26.88
CA ASN A 155 7.63 15.83 -28.32
C ASN A 155 8.78 14.86 -28.70
N SER A 156 8.75 14.35 -29.95
CA SER A 156 9.72 13.37 -30.46
C SER A 156 11.14 13.91 -30.62
N ASP A 157 11.31 15.21 -30.87
CA ASP A 157 12.63 15.81 -31.07
C ASP A 157 13.40 15.88 -29.75
N VAL A 158 12.71 16.29 -28.68
CA VAL A 158 13.24 16.28 -27.31
C VAL A 158 13.55 14.86 -26.86
N GLN A 159 12.69 13.89 -27.18
CA GLN A 159 12.97 12.48 -26.91
C GLN A 159 14.26 12.03 -27.58
N ASN A 160 14.42 12.27 -28.87
CA ASN A 160 15.61 11.89 -29.64
C ASN A 160 16.88 12.57 -29.11
N LEU A 161 16.78 13.84 -28.70
CA LEU A 161 17.88 14.59 -28.09
C LEU A 161 18.28 13.99 -26.75
N LEU A 162 17.33 13.80 -25.83
CA LEU A 162 17.60 13.30 -24.47
C LEU A 162 18.12 11.87 -24.48
N VAL A 163 17.58 11.00 -25.32
CA VAL A 163 18.07 9.61 -25.45
C VAL A 163 19.53 9.59 -25.92
N LYS A 164 19.90 10.44 -26.88
CA LYS A 164 21.31 10.55 -27.34
C LYS A 164 22.21 11.12 -26.25
N PHE A 165 21.77 12.20 -25.59
CA PHE A 165 22.50 12.83 -24.50
C PHE A 165 22.76 11.83 -23.35
N LEU A 166 21.73 11.14 -22.88
CA LEU A 166 21.86 10.21 -21.75
C LEU A 166 22.76 9.01 -22.09
N LYS A 167 22.64 8.46 -23.31
CA LYS A 167 23.55 7.40 -23.77
C LYS A 167 25.01 7.85 -23.75
N GLN A 168 25.30 9.05 -24.25
CA GLN A 168 26.67 9.57 -24.26
C GLN A 168 27.17 9.92 -22.86
N TYR A 169 26.33 10.58 -22.06
CA TYR A 169 26.66 10.98 -20.70
C TYR A 169 26.99 9.76 -19.84
N TYR A 170 26.11 8.76 -19.80
CA TYR A 170 26.31 7.57 -18.97
C TYR A 170 27.38 6.63 -19.52
N LEU A 171 27.63 6.60 -20.83
CA LEU A 171 28.80 5.91 -21.40
C LEU A 171 30.11 6.44 -20.81
N ILE A 172 30.24 7.76 -20.64
CA ILE A 172 31.42 8.37 -20.02
C ILE A 172 31.36 8.20 -18.49
N TYR A 173 30.18 8.37 -17.89
CA TYR A 173 30.01 8.28 -16.44
C TYR A 173 30.38 6.91 -15.87
N ASP A 174 30.06 5.84 -16.60
CA ASP A 174 30.33 4.45 -16.22
C ASP A 174 31.70 3.94 -16.70
N SER A 175 32.47 4.80 -17.36
CA SER A 175 33.87 4.49 -17.69
C SER A 175 34.78 4.70 -16.47
N ASP A 176 36.01 4.18 -16.55
CA ASP A 176 37.05 4.39 -15.53
C ASP A 176 37.48 5.87 -15.42
N ASN A 177 37.14 6.71 -16.41
CA ASN A 177 37.55 8.10 -16.46
C ASN A 177 36.39 9.04 -16.76
N ARG A 178 35.85 9.67 -15.71
CA ARG A 178 34.80 10.69 -15.81
C ARG A 178 35.28 12.08 -16.25
N GLN A 179 36.58 12.29 -16.46
CA GLN A 179 37.13 13.61 -16.85
C GLN A 179 36.48 14.20 -18.12
N PRO A 180 36.15 13.42 -19.18
CA PRO A 180 35.53 13.98 -20.38
C PRO A 180 34.14 14.59 -20.16
N LEU A 181 33.49 14.34 -19.01
CA LEU A 181 32.24 15.02 -18.66
C LEU A 181 32.40 16.55 -18.52
N ILE A 182 33.63 17.06 -18.42
CA ILE A 182 33.89 18.51 -18.33
C ILE A 182 33.32 19.29 -19.52
N ASP A 183 33.19 18.66 -20.69
CA ASP A 183 32.63 19.26 -21.90
C ASP A 183 31.09 19.30 -21.88
N ALA A 184 30.45 18.49 -21.03
CA ALA A 184 29.00 18.50 -20.83
C ALA A 184 28.52 19.56 -19.83
N TYR A 185 29.43 20.10 -19.00
CA TYR A 185 29.11 21.06 -17.95
C TYR A 185 29.49 22.49 -18.34
N HIS A 186 28.57 23.42 -18.13
CA HIS A 186 28.81 24.86 -18.26
C HIS A 186 29.88 25.35 -17.26
N ASP A 187 30.61 26.43 -17.59
CA ASP A 187 31.66 27.01 -16.73
C ASP A 187 31.16 27.35 -15.32
N GLN A 188 29.89 27.72 -15.19
CA GLN A 188 29.20 28.03 -13.93
C GLN A 188 28.22 26.93 -13.47
N ALA A 189 28.37 25.69 -13.95
CA ALA A 189 27.49 24.58 -13.56
C ALA A 189 27.50 24.36 -12.05
N ILE A 190 26.34 23.99 -11.50
CA ILE A 190 26.17 23.72 -10.08
C ILE A 190 25.75 22.26 -9.90
N PHE A 191 26.40 21.57 -8.97
CA PHE A 191 26.11 20.17 -8.64
C PHE A 191 26.01 19.95 -7.14
N SER A 192 25.04 19.14 -6.74
CA SER A 192 24.96 18.52 -5.42
C SER A 192 24.14 17.24 -5.52
N PHE A 193 24.34 16.30 -4.61
CA PHE A 193 23.52 15.10 -4.49
C PHE A 193 23.08 14.91 -3.05
N ALA A 194 22.04 14.11 -2.84
CA ALA A 194 21.57 13.73 -1.52
C ALA A 194 21.24 12.24 -1.49
N CYS A 195 21.68 11.56 -0.45
CA CYS A 195 21.37 10.16 -0.19
C CYS A 195 20.42 10.04 1.01
N ASN A 196 19.47 9.11 0.95
CA ASN A 196 18.52 8.84 2.02
C ASN A 196 18.23 7.34 2.13
N PHE A 197 18.22 6.84 3.37
CA PHE A 197 17.71 5.50 3.67
C PHE A 197 16.19 5.53 3.77
N ASN A 198 15.52 4.67 3.02
CA ASN A 198 14.07 4.50 3.16
C ASN A 198 13.80 3.52 4.31
N ARG A 199 13.32 4.04 5.44
CA ARG A 199 13.07 3.25 6.67
C ARG A 199 12.00 2.17 6.51
N ALA A 200 11.17 2.25 5.47
CA ALA A 200 10.12 1.26 5.20
C ALA A 200 10.66 -0.03 4.54
N LEU A 201 11.87 -0.01 3.98
CA LEU A 201 12.47 -1.21 3.37
C LEU A 201 13.37 -1.92 4.38
N GLY A 202 13.21 -3.23 4.52
CA GLY A 202 13.96 -4.03 5.50
C GLY A 202 15.46 -4.15 5.23
N LYS A 203 15.88 -4.31 3.96
CA LYS A 203 17.29 -4.44 3.55
C LYS A 203 17.63 -3.42 2.48
N GLN A 204 18.69 -2.64 2.70
CA GLN A 204 19.19 -1.64 1.75
C GLN A 204 20.72 -1.71 1.61
N PRO A 205 21.28 -1.29 0.46
CA PRO A 205 22.71 -1.10 0.31
C PRO A 205 23.26 -0.06 1.29
N SER A 206 24.54 -0.19 1.63
CA SER A 206 25.25 0.84 2.39
C SER A 206 25.39 2.10 1.54
N LEU A 207 25.16 3.27 2.15
CA LEU A 207 25.35 4.58 1.50
C LEU A 207 26.51 5.35 2.13
N THR A 208 27.40 4.67 2.86
CA THR A 208 28.48 5.31 3.63
C THR A 208 29.42 6.14 2.73
N GLU A 209 29.73 5.64 1.53
CA GLU A 209 30.63 6.31 0.57
C GLU A 209 30.05 7.62 0.02
N TYR A 210 28.72 7.76 0.03
CA TYR A 210 28.01 8.96 -0.42
C TYR A 210 27.70 9.92 0.74
N SER A 211 27.59 9.39 1.96
CA SER A 211 27.04 10.12 3.11
C SER A 211 27.88 11.33 3.53
N SER A 212 29.19 11.31 3.27
CA SER A 212 30.12 12.40 3.62
C SER A 212 29.89 13.69 2.84
N GLU A 213 29.43 13.58 1.59
CA GLU A 213 29.17 14.72 0.69
C GLU A 213 27.68 14.92 0.37
N SER A 214 26.79 14.19 1.06
CA SER A 214 25.34 14.27 0.91
C SER A 214 24.78 15.61 1.41
N ARG A 215 24.01 16.29 0.55
CA ARG A 215 23.40 17.60 0.82
C ARG A 215 21.88 17.51 1.08
N ASN A 216 21.48 16.79 2.13
CA ASN A 216 20.09 16.80 2.59
C ASN A 216 19.83 17.97 3.55
N LEU A 217 19.17 19.03 3.09
CA LEU A 217 18.92 20.25 3.88
C LEU A 217 18.09 20.04 5.16
N LEU A 218 17.33 18.94 5.25
CA LEU A 218 16.56 18.56 6.44
C LEU A 218 17.45 17.95 7.54
N LYS A 219 18.62 17.44 7.19
CA LYS A 219 19.57 16.77 8.12
C LYS A 219 20.88 17.53 8.28
N LEU A 220 21.22 18.37 7.30
CA LEU A 220 22.51 19.03 7.20
C LEU A 220 22.54 20.36 7.97
N ASN A 221 23.57 20.51 8.80
CA ASN A 221 23.86 21.76 9.51
C ASN A 221 24.12 22.93 8.54
N ALA A 222 23.63 24.11 8.89
CA ALA A 222 23.69 25.31 8.04
C ALA A 222 25.11 25.63 7.54
N GLY A 223 26.12 25.57 8.41
CA GLY A 223 27.52 25.86 8.06
C GLY A 223 28.19 24.86 7.09
N ARG A 224 27.53 23.76 6.74
CA ARG A 224 28.02 22.77 5.76
C ARG A 224 27.29 22.82 4.42
N ARG A 225 26.22 23.63 4.30
CA ARG A 225 25.37 23.68 3.10
C ARG A 225 26.10 24.16 1.86
N ASP A 226 27.00 25.12 2.02
CA ASP A 226 27.78 25.68 0.91
C ASP A 226 28.92 24.75 0.50
N LYS A 227 29.54 24.05 1.47
CA LYS A 227 30.63 23.09 1.21
C LYS A 227 30.20 21.93 0.30
N HIS A 228 28.97 21.44 0.45
CA HIS A 228 28.44 20.32 -0.34
C HIS A 228 27.78 20.77 -1.66
N LEU A 229 27.85 22.06 -1.99
CA LEU A 229 27.46 22.58 -3.30
C LEU A 229 28.72 22.80 -4.14
N LYS A 230 28.82 22.13 -5.28
CA LYS A 230 29.97 22.26 -6.18
C LYS A 230 29.62 23.26 -7.27
N VAL A 231 30.41 24.32 -7.38
CA VAL A 231 30.21 25.40 -8.34
C VAL A 231 31.36 25.41 -9.34
N GLY A 232 31.00 25.43 -10.62
CA GLY A 232 31.90 25.41 -11.76
C GLY A 232 32.27 24.00 -12.22
N ARG A 233 32.36 23.80 -13.54
CA ARG A 233 32.54 22.47 -14.16
C ARG A 233 33.70 21.65 -13.61
N VAL A 234 34.81 22.28 -13.24
CA VAL A 234 35.99 21.61 -12.65
C VAL A 234 35.63 20.97 -11.31
N ASN A 235 34.95 21.71 -10.42
CA ASN A 235 34.55 21.20 -9.12
C ASN A 235 33.46 20.13 -9.22
N VAL A 236 32.55 20.27 -10.20
CA VAL A 236 31.54 19.25 -10.50
C VAL A 236 32.20 17.94 -10.90
N VAL A 237 33.05 17.94 -11.93
CA VAL A 237 33.71 16.72 -12.43
C VAL A 237 34.67 16.13 -11.39
N SER A 238 35.38 16.98 -10.63
CA SER A 238 36.20 16.51 -9.51
C SER A 238 35.37 15.75 -8.49
N GLN A 239 34.18 16.24 -8.11
CA GLN A 239 33.29 15.54 -7.21
C GLN A 239 32.75 14.23 -7.83
N LEU A 240 32.41 14.22 -9.11
CA LEU A 240 31.96 13.00 -9.79
C LEU A 240 33.04 11.93 -9.82
N ARG A 241 34.32 12.29 -9.96
CA ARG A 241 35.45 11.36 -9.92
C ARG A 241 35.71 10.76 -8.53
N LEU A 242 35.27 11.42 -7.46
CA LEU A 242 35.35 10.89 -6.10
C LEU A 242 34.24 9.88 -5.79
N LEU A 243 33.17 9.85 -6.58
CA LEU A 243 32.10 8.88 -6.41
C LEU A 243 32.56 7.48 -6.87
N PRO A 244 32.00 6.40 -6.30
CA PRO A 244 32.33 5.03 -6.69
C PRO A 244 32.10 4.78 -8.18
N GLY A 245 32.80 3.81 -8.77
CA GLY A 245 32.55 3.37 -10.14
C GLY A 245 31.13 2.81 -10.27
N THR A 246 30.48 3.01 -11.41
CA THR A 246 29.08 2.63 -11.62
C THR A 246 28.85 1.94 -12.96
N GLN A 247 27.75 1.20 -13.04
CA GLN A 247 27.16 0.68 -14.26
C GLN A 247 25.64 0.90 -14.20
N HIS A 248 25.11 1.76 -15.07
CA HIS A 248 23.68 2.09 -15.14
C HIS A 248 22.94 1.15 -16.08
N ASP A 249 21.70 0.79 -15.70
CA ASP A 249 20.77 0.12 -16.62
C ASP A 249 19.95 1.18 -17.37
N LEU A 250 20.40 1.54 -18.57
CA LEU A 250 19.71 2.54 -19.40
C LEU A 250 18.30 2.11 -19.82
N ASN A 251 17.98 0.80 -19.80
CA ASN A 251 16.64 0.32 -20.13
C ASN A 251 15.67 0.51 -18.97
N SER A 252 16.18 0.69 -17.74
CA SER A 252 15.37 0.97 -16.56
C SER A 252 15.01 2.46 -16.43
N PHE A 253 15.44 3.31 -17.36
CA PHE A 253 15.31 4.75 -17.20
C PHE A 253 13.89 5.21 -17.52
N HIS A 254 13.32 5.93 -16.57
CA HIS A 254 12.11 6.72 -16.72
C HIS A 254 12.49 8.20 -16.74
N ILE A 255 11.99 8.93 -17.74
CA ILE A 255 12.39 10.31 -18.02
C ILE A 255 11.15 11.19 -18.03
N ASP A 256 11.18 12.23 -17.21
CA ASP A 256 10.14 13.25 -17.12
C ASP A 256 10.69 14.62 -17.48
N VAL A 257 10.22 15.18 -18.59
CA VAL A 257 10.51 16.56 -18.99
C VAL A 257 9.56 17.49 -18.25
N GLN A 258 10.12 18.31 -17.35
CA GLN A 258 9.38 19.24 -16.50
C GLN A 258 9.15 20.58 -17.19
N HIS A 259 10.13 21.05 -17.97
CA HIS A 259 10.08 22.35 -18.60
C HIS A 259 10.89 22.38 -19.90
N LEU A 260 10.33 22.98 -20.94
CA LEU A 260 11.01 23.26 -22.20
C LEU A 260 10.74 24.71 -22.60
N SER A 261 11.79 25.46 -22.84
CA SER A 261 11.76 26.82 -23.39
C SER A 261 12.88 27.00 -24.42
N ARG A 262 12.98 28.21 -24.99
CA ARG A 262 14.07 28.55 -25.92
C ARG A 262 15.45 28.58 -25.27
N THR A 263 15.51 28.75 -23.94
CA THR A 263 16.76 28.95 -23.20
C THR A 263 17.11 27.78 -22.27
N LEU A 264 16.16 26.92 -21.95
CA LEU A 264 16.34 25.86 -20.95
C LEU A 264 15.43 24.65 -21.20
N LEU A 265 16.00 23.46 -20.98
CA LEU A 265 15.31 22.19 -20.89
C LEU A 265 15.59 21.59 -19.50
N ILE A 266 14.54 21.30 -18.74
CA ILE A 266 14.61 20.66 -17.42
C ILE A 266 13.96 19.29 -17.49
N PHE A 267 14.69 18.26 -17.09
CA PHE A 267 14.20 16.89 -17.04
C PHE A 267 14.74 16.16 -15.80
N SER A 268 14.01 15.13 -15.39
CA SER A 268 14.43 14.18 -14.36
C SER A 268 14.64 12.80 -14.97
N VAL A 269 15.60 12.06 -14.43
CA VAL A 269 15.88 10.67 -14.80
C VAL A 269 15.75 9.82 -13.55
N PHE A 270 14.90 8.81 -13.61
CA PHE A 270 14.72 7.81 -12.57
C PHE A 270 15.22 6.48 -13.11
N GLY A 271 16.02 5.76 -12.35
CA GLY A 271 16.59 4.49 -12.78
C GLY A 271 17.43 3.85 -11.70
N ILE A 272 18.12 2.76 -12.07
CA ILE A 272 19.00 2.02 -11.18
C ILE A 272 20.41 1.95 -11.74
N PHE A 273 21.37 1.82 -10.84
CA PHE A 273 22.75 1.53 -11.15
C PHE A 273 23.31 0.52 -10.17
N LYS A 274 24.40 -0.12 -10.58
CA LYS A 274 25.19 -1.01 -9.75
C LYS A 274 26.58 -0.40 -9.59
N GLU A 275 27.13 -0.46 -8.37
CA GLU A 275 28.52 -0.08 -8.14
C GLU A 275 29.46 -1.14 -8.72
N SER A 276 30.46 -0.67 -9.45
CA SER A 276 31.59 -1.48 -9.91
C SER A 276 32.54 -1.67 -8.72
N LYS A 277 32.89 -2.92 -8.43
CA LYS A 277 33.81 -3.27 -7.34
C LYS A 277 35.22 -2.78 -7.60
#